data_AF-D5CT82-F1
#
_entry.id   AF-D5CT82-F1
#
_cell.length_a   1.000
_cell.length_b   1.000
_cell.length_c   1.000
_cell.angle_alpha   90.00
_cell.angle_beta   90.00
_cell.angle_gamma   90.00
#
_symmetry.space_group_name_H-M   'P 1'
#
loop_
_entity.id
_entity.type
_entity.pdbx_description
1 polymer ?
#
loop_
_entity_poly.entity_id
_entity_poly.type
_entity_poly.pdbx_seq_one_letter_code
_entity_poly.pdbx_strand_id
1 'polypeptide(L)'
;MKLFYDDEFEAISLAISSSNKTFKQVASFIFPDMKPESAYSRLKTCCSPTGDQRLTFGQTLRVMAFCESYDALMYACDELSHARPIRVAPKDEEVRLVDAIKGASETLNKAMQQLERIQRANIKAAA
;
A
#
# COMPACT_ATOMS: atom_id res chain seq x y z
N MET A 1 -9.30 -16.51 -9.25
CA MET A 1 -9.55 -15.06 -9.05
C MET A 1 -10.91 -14.75 -9.64
N LYS A 2 -11.88 -14.30 -8.82
CA LYS A 2 -13.23 -13.92 -9.31
C LYS A 2 -13.09 -12.62 -10.10
N LEU A 3 -13.81 -12.49 -11.20
CA LEU A 3 -13.67 -11.34 -12.11
C LEU A 3 -14.50 -10.13 -11.64
N PHE A 4 -15.61 -10.39 -10.93
CA PHE A 4 -16.55 -9.40 -10.41
C PHE A 4 -16.93 -9.77 -8.97
N TYR A 5 -17.17 -8.78 -8.14
CA TYR A 5 -17.64 -8.97 -6.75
C TYR A 5 -19.04 -8.41 -6.63
N ASP A 6 -19.87 -9.05 -5.80
CA ASP A 6 -21.24 -8.63 -5.59
C ASP A 6 -21.31 -7.46 -4.58
N ASP A 7 -20.36 -7.41 -3.62
CA ASP A 7 -20.19 -6.30 -2.67
C ASP A 7 -18.77 -6.29 -2.04
N GLU A 8 -18.48 -5.28 -1.19
CA GLU A 8 -17.21 -5.15 -0.49
C GLU A 8 -16.94 -6.28 0.53
N PHE A 9 -18.00 -6.91 1.06
CA PHE A 9 -17.91 -7.97 2.07
C PHE A 9 -17.45 -9.29 1.45
N GLU A 10 -17.96 -9.57 0.25
CA GLU A 10 -17.55 -10.69 -0.56
C GLU A 10 -16.08 -10.52 -0.98
N ALA A 11 -15.68 -9.33 -1.42
CA ALA A 11 -14.29 -9.06 -1.80
C ALA A 11 -13.31 -9.32 -0.65
N ILE A 12 -13.64 -8.89 0.57
CA ILE A 12 -12.83 -9.12 1.77
C ILE A 12 -12.85 -10.61 2.17
N SER A 13 -14.02 -11.25 2.14
CA SER A 13 -14.15 -12.68 2.47
C SER A 13 -13.37 -13.55 1.51
N LEU A 14 -13.44 -13.22 0.21
CA LEU A 14 -12.75 -13.95 -0.84
C LEU A 14 -11.24 -13.76 -0.69
N ALA A 15 -10.76 -12.55 -0.41
CA ALA A 15 -9.35 -12.26 -0.14
C ALA A 15 -8.76 -13.12 0.98
N ILE A 16 -9.54 -13.37 2.04
CA ILE A 16 -9.12 -14.26 3.12
C ILE A 16 -9.13 -15.72 2.66
N SER A 17 -10.20 -16.15 1.98
CA SER A 17 -10.36 -17.54 1.54
C SER A 17 -9.40 -17.98 0.42
N SER A 18 -8.97 -17.04 -0.43
CA SER A 18 -8.02 -17.27 -1.51
C SER A 18 -6.57 -17.26 -1.03
N SER A 19 -6.34 -16.79 0.20
CA SER A 19 -5.04 -16.80 0.85
C SER A 19 -4.74 -18.14 1.53
N ASN A 20 -3.45 -18.39 1.81
CA ASN A 20 -3.00 -19.53 2.61
C ASN A 20 -3.24 -19.34 4.13
N LYS A 21 -4.11 -18.41 4.53
CA LYS A 21 -4.32 -17.99 5.92
C LYS A 21 -5.72 -18.32 6.38
N THR A 22 -5.84 -18.75 7.63
CA THR A 22 -7.15 -19.03 8.22
C THR A 22 -7.81 -17.73 8.70
N PHE A 23 -9.14 -17.70 8.69
CA PHE A 23 -9.90 -16.58 9.27
C PHE A 23 -9.50 -16.26 10.72
N LYS A 24 -9.14 -17.28 11.52
CA LYS A 24 -8.67 -17.07 12.89
C LYS A 24 -7.32 -16.34 12.93
N GLN A 25 -6.37 -16.71 12.08
CA GLN A 25 -5.08 -16.04 11.99
C GLN A 25 -5.23 -14.59 11.53
N VAL A 26 -6.06 -14.34 10.50
CA VAL A 26 -6.34 -12.98 10.04
C VAL A 26 -7.01 -12.17 11.14
N ALA A 27 -8.00 -12.72 11.83
CA ALA A 27 -8.67 -12.04 12.92
C ALA A 27 -7.72 -11.65 14.06
N SER A 28 -6.87 -12.56 14.52
CA SER A 28 -5.87 -12.27 15.57
C SER A 28 -4.85 -11.22 15.12
N PHE A 29 -4.51 -11.16 13.82
CA PHE A 29 -3.61 -10.14 13.29
C PHE A 29 -4.26 -8.75 13.24
N ILE A 30 -5.53 -8.68 12.85
CA ILE A 30 -6.26 -7.40 12.70
C ILE A 30 -6.73 -6.83 14.04
N PHE A 31 -7.04 -7.69 15.01
CA PHE A 31 -7.52 -7.35 16.34
C PHE A 31 -6.60 -7.90 17.44
N PRO A 32 -5.36 -7.39 17.57
CA PRO A 32 -4.37 -7.95 18.51
C PRO A 32 -4.78 -7.77 19.99
N ASP A 33 -5.58 -6.75 20.28
CA ASP A 33 -6.02 -6.42 21.65
C ASP A 33 -7.22 -7.28 22.11
N MET A 34 -7.70 -8.21 21.27
CA MET A 34 -8.88 -9.04 21.53
C MET A 34 -8.51 -10.50 21.71
N LYS A 35 -9.31 -11.24 22.47
CA LYS A 35 -9.21 -12.71 22.52
C LYS A 35 -9.46 -13.30 21.11
N PRO A 36 -8.75 -14.35 20.69
CA PRO A 36 -8.84 -14.89 19.32
C PRO A 36 -10.27 -15.22 18.86
N GLU A 37 -11.09 -15.75 19.76
CA GLU A 37 -12.47 -16.15 19.50
C GLU A 37 -13.37 -14.92 19.29
N SER A 38 -13.18 -13.89 20.11
CA SER A 38 -13.87 -12.60 19.96
C SER A 38 -13.44 -11.89 18.69
N ALA A 39 -12.14 -11.91 18.36
CA ALA A 39 -11.60 -11.36 17.13
C ALA A 39 -12.18 -12.07 15.90
N TYR A 40 -12.25 -13.40 15.91
CA TYR A 40 -12.82 -14.20 14.83
C TYR A 40 -14.30 -13.87 14.60
N SER A 41 -15.09 -13.85 15.67
CA SER A 41 -16.52 -13.51 15.59
C SER A 41 -16.71 -12.11 15.02
N ARG A 42 -15.93 -11.14 15.52
CA ARG A 42 -15.92 -9.77 15.01
C ARG A 42 -15.59 -9.69 13.52
N LEU A 43 -14.52 -10.36 13.08
CA LEU A 43 -14.13 -10.37 11.67
C LEU A 43 -15.24 -10.95 10.79
N LYS A 44 -15.92 -12.03 11.25
CA LYS A 44 -17.05 -12.61 10.54
C LYS A 44 -18.23 -11.64 10.43
N THR A 45 -18.57 -10.92 11.50
CA THR A 45 -19.61 -9.87 11.44
C THR A 45 -19.22 -8.76 10.47
N CYS A 46 -17.95 -8.34 10.44
CA CYS A 46 -17.47 -7.32 9.50
C CYS A 46 -17.46 -7.77 8.04
N CYS A 47 -17.50 -9.09 7.79
CA CYS A 47 -17.57 -9.68 6.45
C CYS A 47 -19.02 -10.03 6.05
N SER A 48 -20.03 -9.56 6.78
CA SER A 48 -21.44 -9.77 6.45
C SER A 48 -22.09 -8.45 6.04
N PRO A 49 -22.86 -8.41 4.94
CA PRO A 49 -23.59 -7.21 4.53
C PRO A 49 -24.62 -6.76 5.57
N THR A 50 -25.20 -7.70 6.32
CA THR A 50 -26.22 -7.46 7.34
C THR A 50 -25.65 -7.12 8.72
N GLY A 51 -24.32 -7.16 8.89
CA GLY A 51 -23.68 -6.83 10.17
C GLY A 51 -23.79 -5.34 10.51
N ASP A 52 -23.65 -4.99 11.78
CA ASP A 52 -23.58 -3.61 12.28
C ASP A 52 -22.13 -3.08 12.34
N GLN A 53 -21.15 -3.97 12.20
CA GLN A 53 -19.73 -3.63 12.25
C GLN A 53 -19.09 -3.63 10.87
N ARG A 54 -18.14 -2.72 10.67
CA ARG A 54 -17.33 -2.61 9.45
C ARG A 54 -15.86 -2.58 9.81
N LEU A 55 -15.01 -3.08 8.92
CA LEU A 55 -13.58 -2.83 9.01
C LEU A 55 -13.32 -1.35 8.70
N THR A 56 -12.45 -0.72 9.48
CA THR A 56 -11.93 0.59 9.10
C THR A 56 -11.04 0.46 7.87
N PHE A 57 -10.83 1.54 7.13
CA PHE A 57 -9.95 1.53 5.95
C PHE A 57 -8.56 0.95 6.25
N GLY A 58 -7.95 1.36 7.38
CA GLY A 58 -6.66 0.83 7.81
C GLY A 58 -6.68 -0.65 8.21
N GLN A 59 -7.82 -1.20 8.60
CA GLN A 59 -7.98 -2.65 8.82
C GLN A 59 -8.11 -3.40 7.49
N THR A 60 -8.87 -2.87 6.53
CA THR A 60 -8.96 -3.44 5.18
C THR A 60 -7.60 -3.49 4.49
N LEU A 61 -6.80 -2.42 4.58
CA LEU A 61 -5.41 -2.41 4.08
C LEU A 61 -4.56 -3.51 4.73
N ARG A 62 -4.68 -3.68 6.06
CA ARG A 62 -3.94 -4.73 6.78
C ARG A 62 -4.40 -6.13 6.39
N VAL A 63 -5.70 -6.36 6.15
CA VAL A 63 -6.20 -7.65 5.65
C VAL A 63 -5.57 -7.96 4.30
N MET A 64 -5.59 -7.00 3.37
CA MET A 64 -5.01 -7.20 2.04
C MET A 64 -3.50 -7.47 2.10
N ALA A 65 -2.76 -6.68 2.88
CA ALA A 65 -1.32 -6.85 3.06
C ALA A 65 -0.97 -8.19 3.71
N PHE A 66 -1.72 -8.59 4.75
CA PHE A 66 -1.46 -9.85 5.45
C PHE A 66 -1.85 -11.05 4.60
N CYS A 67 -2.98 -11.01 3.89
CA CYS A 67 -3.43 -12.11 3.05
C CYS A 67 -2.67 -12.18 1.72
N GLU A 68 -1.96 -11.12 1.35
CA GLU A 68 -1.36 -10.91 0.02
C GLU A 68 -2.38 -11.05 -1.12
N SER A 69 -3.65 -10.81 -0.80
CA SER A 69 -4.75 -10.72 -1.76
C SER A 69 -5.33 -9.31 -1.73
N TYR A 70 -5.49 -8.73 -2.91
CA TYR A 70 -5.89 -7.34 -3.10
C TYR A 70 -7.29 -7.21 -3.71
N ASP A 71 -8.13 -8.23 -3.52
CA ASP A 71 -9.48 -8.31 -4.11
C ASP A 71 -10.35 -7.10 -3.76
N ALA A 72 -10.25 -6.58 -2.52
CA ALA A 72 -10.97 -5.37 -2.10
C ALA A 72 -10.49 -4.09 -2.82
N LEU A 73 -9.21 -4.01 -3.18
CA LEU A 73 -8.68 -2.91 -3.99
C LEU A 73 -9.19 -3.02 -5.44
N MET A 74 -9.24 -4.23 -5.99
CA MET A 74 -9.77 -4.47 -7.34
C MET A 74 -11.26 -4.11 -7.43
N TYR A 75 -12.05 -4.54 -6.44
CA TYR A 75 -13.45 -4.15 -6.32
C TYR A 75 -13.64 -2.64 -6.25
N ALA A 76 -12.87 -1.94 -5.39
CA ALA A 76 -12.96 -0.49 -5.28
C ALA A 76 -12.65 0.23 -6.60
N CYS A 77 -11.70 -0.29 -7.39
CA CYS A 77 -11.42 0.26 -8.72
C CYS A 77 -12.59 0.04 -9.70
N ASP A 78 -13.20 -1.15 -9.69
CA ASP A 78 -14.33 -1.45 -10.56
C ASP A 78 -15.55 -0.56 -10.23
N GLU A 79 -15.91 -0.46 -8.95
CA GLU A 79 -17.04 0.36 -8.48
C GLU A 79 -16.87 1.85 -8.79
N LEU A 80 -15.63 2.35 -8.73
CA LEU A 80 -15.33 3.75 -8.99
C LEU A 80 -14.93 4.02 -10.45
N SER A 81 -15.08 3.04 -11.34
CA SER A 81 -14.72 3.15 -12.77
C SER A 81 -13.26 3.59 -13.00
N HIS A 82 -12.35 3.11 -12.16
CA HIS A 82 -10.92 3.31 -12.29
C HIS A 82 -10.25 2.10 -12.95
N ALA A 83 -9.13 2.34 -13.62
CA ALA A 83 -8.27 1.26 -14.09
C ALA A 83 -7.73 0.47 -12.88
N ARG A 84 -7.74 -0.87 -12.98
CA ARG A 84 -7.16 -1.73 -11.95
C ARG A 84 -5.65 -1.49 -11.84
N PRO A 85 -5.11 -1.41 -10.61
CA PRO A 85 -3.70 -1.08 -10.40
C PRO A 85 -2.81 -2.25 -10.84
N ILE A 86 -1.69 -1.91 -11.48
CA ILE A 86 -0.61 -2.85 -11.77
C ILE A 86 0.33 -2.85 -10.56
N ARG A 87 0.61 -4.04 -10.01
CA ARG A 87 1.57 -4.17 -8.91
C ARG A 87 2.96 -3.78 -9.42
N VAL A 88 3.57 -2.80 -8.74
CA VAL A 88 4.96 -2.42 -8.98
C VAL A 88 5.86 -3.60 -8.57
N ALA A 89 6.70 -4.10 -9.48
CA ALA A 89 7.66 -5.13 -9.10
C ALA A 89 8.72 -4.51 -8.18
N PRO A 90 9.27 -5.25 -7.20
CA PRO A 90 10.31 -4.71 -6.30
C PRO A 90 11.49 -4.08 -7.05
N LYS A 91 11.85 -4.65 -8.21
CA LYS A 91 12.90 -4.16 -9.10
C LYS A 91 12.55 -2.81 -9.75
N ASP A 92 11.28 -2.55 -10.04
CA ASP A 92 10.84 -1.27 -10.62
C ASP A 92 10.91 -0.15 -9.58
N GLU A 93 10.66 -0.46 -8.30
CA GLU A 93 10.82 0.51 -7.20
C GLU A 93 12.30 0.83 -6.95
N GLU A 94 13.19 -0.18 -7.05
CA GLU A 94 14.65 0.04 -7.00
C GLU A 94 15.11 1.01 -8.09
N VAL A 95 14.66 0.81 -9.34
CA VAL A 95 14.97 1.73 -10.46
C VAL A 95 14.46 3.13 -10.17
N ARG A 96 13.22 3.26 -9.68
CA ARG A 96 12.63 4.56 -9.33
C ARG A 96 13.47 5.31 -8.29
N LEU A 97 13.98 4.59 -7.28
CA LEU A 97 14.83 5.17 -6.24
C LEU A 97 16.21 5.56 -6.77
N VAL A 98 16.82 4.73 -7.63
CA VAL A 98 18.09 5.05 -8.29
C VAL A 98 17.96 6.30 -9.17
N ASP A 99 16.88 6.41 -9.93
CA ASP A 99 16.60 7.58 -10.76
C ASP A 99 16.41 8.85 -9.92
N ALA A 100 15.70 8.75 -8.78
CA ALA A 100 15.54 9.85 -7.85
C ALA A 100 16.89 10.32 -7.26
N ILE A 101 17.75 9.37 -6.87
CA ILE A 101 19.12 9.67 -6.39
C ILE A 101 19.93 10.37 -7.47
N LYS A 102 19.90 9.86 -8.70
CA LYS A 102 20.65 10.44 -9.82
C LYS A 102 20.22 11.88 -10.09
N GLY A 103 18.92 12.15 -10.14
CA GLY A 103 18.40 13.51 -10.32
C GLY A 103 18.83 14.47 -9.20
N ALA A 104 18.83 13.99 -7.95
CA ALA A 104 19.32 14.77 -6.82
C ALA A 104 20.83 15.05 -6.92
N SER A 105 21.65 14.05 -7.28
CA SER A 105 23.08 14.21 -7.47
C SER A 105 23.42 15.18 -8.62
N GLU A 106 22.70 15.11 -9.73
CA GLU A 106 22.88 16.06 -10.85
C GLU A 106 22.57 17.50 -10.41
N THR A 107 21.52 17.68 -9.61
CA THR A 107 21.14 18.99 -9.07
C THR A 107 22.22 19.51 -8.12
N LEU A 108 22.71 18.68 -7.21
CA LEU A 108 23.80 19.02 -6.29
C LEU A 108 25.09 19.39 -7.04
N ASN A 109 25.46 18.60 -8.05
CA ASN A 109 26.65 18.86 -8.87
C ASN A 109 26.56 20.20 -9.60
N LYS A 110 25.40 20.53 -10.18
CA LYS A 110 25.18 21.84 -10.82
C LYS A 110 25.31 22.98 -9.81
N ALA A 111 24.71 22.84 -8.63
CA ALA A 111 24.80 23.84 -7.57
C ALA A 111 26.24 24.04 -7.10
N MET A 112 26.99 22.95 -6.87
CA MET A 112 28.41 23.02 -6.49
C MET A 112 29.26 23.72 -7.55
N GLN A 113 29.07 23.39 -8.84
CA GLN A 113 29.79 24.07 -9.92
C GLN A 113 29.50 25.56 -9.99
N GLN A 114 28.25 25.99 -9.77
CA GLN A 114 27.90 27.41 -9.70
C GLN A 114 28.57 28.10 -8.51
N LEU A 115 28.58 27.43 -7.35
CA LEU A 115 29.21 27.94 -6.14
C LEU A 115 30.73 28.10 -6.31
N GLU A 116 31.41 27.11 -6.91
CA GLU A 116 32.84 27.21 -7.24
C GLU A 116 33.15 28.36 -8.20
N ARG A 117 32.29 28.60 -9.21
CA ARG A 117 32.45 29.73 -10.15
C ARG A 117 32.38 31.06 -9.42
N ILE A 118 31.42 31.22 -8.52
CA ILE A 118 31.26 32.44 -7.71
C ILE A 118 32.48 32.62 -6.79
N GLN A 119 32.92 31.56 -6.11
CA GLN A 119 34.11 31.61 -5.25
C GLN A 119 35.37 32.02 -6.02
N ARG A 120 35.62 31.43 -7.21
CA ARG A 120 36.76 31.78 -8.07
C ARG A 120 36.68 33.23 -8.56
N ALA A 121 35.48 33.72 -8.90
CA ALA A 121 35.28 35.12 -9.30
C ALA A 121 35.59 36.08 -8.14
N ASN A 122 35.12 35.77 -6.93
CA ASN A 122 35.40 36.58 -5.74
C ASN A 122 36.90 36.63 -5.41
N ILE A 123 37.61 35.50 -5.53
CA ILE A 123 39.07 35.46 -5.31
C ILE A 123 39.81 36.34 -6.33
N LYS A 124 39.40 36.34 -7.60
CA LYS A 124 39.99 37.21 -8.64
C LYS A 124 39.67 38.69 -8.46
N ALA A 125 38.51 39.03 -7.89
CA ALA A 125 38.13 40.43 -7.64
C ALA A 125 38.83 41.04 -6.41
N ALA A 126 39.37 40.22 -5.51
CA ALA A 126 40.06 40.64 -4.30
C ALA A 126 41.60 40.72 -4.45
N ALA A 127 42.15 40.31 -5.59
CA ALA A 127 43.58 40.35 -5.93
C ALA A 127 43.86 41.49 -6.92
#